data_AF-A0A7D9EVW9-F1
#
_entry.id   AF-A0A7D9EVW9-F1
#
_cell.length_a   1.000
_cell.length_b   1.000
_cell.length_c   1.000
_cell.angle_alpha   90.00
_cell.angle_beta   90.00
_cell.angle_gamma   90.00
#
_symmetry.space_group_name_H-M   'P 1'
#
loop_
_entity.id
_entity.type
_entity.pdbx_description
1 polymer ?
#
loop_
_entity_poly.entity_id
_entity_poly.type
_entity_poly.pdbx_seq_one_letter_code
_entity_poly.pdbx_strand_id
1 'polypeptide(L)'
;MTQEDNPNAALVFFWQPLHKQIRVEGTVSKLSVEESAKYFHSRPVGSQIGACVSHQSLPIPSRQVLIDKEKELTERFAKLEEIPKPDYWGGYLVHPRIIEFWQGQSNRLHDRIQFRRAGYEQLEGQSFDTSNCWNDGEDGWIYSRLSP
;
A
#
# COMPACT_ATOMS: atom_id res chain seq x y z
N MET A 1 -12.44 -12.14 4.62
CA MET A 1 -12.66 -10.95 3.79
C MET A 1 -11.45 -10.78 2.92
N THR A 2 -11.63 -10.99 1.63
CA THR A 2 -10.62 -10.67 0.61
C THR A 2 -10.63 -9.17 0.34
N GLN A 3 -9.63 -8.66 -0.39
CA GLN A 3 -9.63 -7.28 -0.88
C GLN A 3 -10.87 -6.98 -1.75
N GLU A 4 -11.44 -7.99 -2.41
CA GLU A 4 -12.64 -7.88 -3.25
C GLU A 4 -13.91 -7.67 -2.41
N ASP A 5 -13.94 -8.20 -1.17
CA ASP A 5 -15.06 -8.02 -0.24
C ASP A 5 -15.04 -6.66 0.46
N ASN A 6 -13.86 -6.05 0.61
CA ASN A 6 -13.68 -4.74 1.22
C ASN A 6 -12.50 -4.00 0.58
N PRO A 7 -12.76 -3.09 -0.38
CA PRO A 7 -11.70 -2.43 -1.13
C PRO A 7 -11.06 -1.27 -0.35
N ASN A 8 -11.18 -1.21 0.98
CA ASN A 8 -10.57 -0.15 1.79
C ASN A 8 -9.19 -0.58 2.30
N ALA A 9 -8.22 0.33 2.25
CA ALA A 9 -6.89 0.10 2.81
C ALA A 9 -6.31 1.37 3.46
N ALA A 10 -5.35 1.14 4.36
CA ALA A 10 -4.54 2.18 4.96
C ALA A 10 -3.06 1.83 4.82
N LEU A 11 -2.23 2.83 4.50
CA LEU A 11 -0.78 2.74 4.42
C LEU A 11 -0.16 3.63 5.49
N VAL A 12 0.95 3.18 6.07
CA VAL A 12 1.77 3.97 7.00
C VAL A 12 3.22 3.96 6.54
N PHE A 13 3.76 5.15 6.29
CA PHE A 13 5.18 5.36 6.06
C PHE A 13 5.76 6.00 7.30
N PHE A 14 6.69 5.33 7.96
CA PHE A 14 7.34 5.84 9.16
C PHE A 14 8.85 6.00 8.93
N TRP A 15 9.31 7.24 9.02
CA TRP A 15 10.72 7.58 8.92
C TRP A 15 11.23 8.01 10.29
N GLN A 16 11.65 7.02 11.08
CA GLN A 16 12.13 7.22 12.45
C GLN A 16 13.21 8.32 12.54
N PRO A 17 14.27 8.36 11.71
CA PRO A 17 15.33 9.37 11.86
C PRO A 17 14.86 10.80 11.57
N LEU A 18 13.76 10.96 10.84
CA LEU A 18 13.18 12.26 10.51
C LEU A 18 12.08 12.67 11.50
N HIS A 19 11.69 11.76 12.39
CA HIS A 19 10.48 11.91 13.21
C HIS A 19 9.27 12.26 12.34
N LYS A 20 9.10 11.57 11.20
CA LYS A 20 7.99 11.81 10.26
C LYS A 20 7.17 10.55 10.06
N GLN A 21 5.87 10.74 9.95
CA GLN A 21 4.94 9.69 9.54
C GLN A 21 3.98 10.25 8.50
N ILE A 22 3.70 9.44 7.48
CA ILE A 22 2.62 9.69 6.51
C ILE A 22 1.62 8.55 6.60
N ARG A 23 0.34 8.89 6.78
CA ARG A 23 -0.76 7.93 6.66
C ARG A 23 -1.54 8.22 5.39
N VAL A 24 -1.91 7.17 4.66
CA VAL A 24 -2.75 7.28 3.47
C VAL A 24 -3.90 6.31 3.64
N GLU A 25 -5.14 6.79 3.55
CA GLU A 25 -6.35 5.96 3.61
C GLU A 25 -7.17 6.16 2.36
N GLY A 26 -7.74 5.08 1.83
CA GLY A 26 -8.49 5.15 0.60
C GLY A 26 -9.03 3.82 0.13
N THR A 27 -9.61 3.84 -1.06
CA THR A 27 -10.05 2.63 -1.74
C THR A 27 -8.96 2.07 -2.63
N VAL A 28 -9.04 0.79 -2.95
CA VAL A 28 -8.03 0.07 -3.71
C VAL A 28 -8.65 -0.52 -4.97
N SER A 29 -7.95 -0.40 -6.09
CA SER A 29 -8.26 -1.12 -7.33
C SER A 29 -7.10 -2.04 -7.72
N LYS A 30 -7.40 -3.16 -8.35
CA LYS A 30 -6.37 -4.01 -8.95
C LYS A 30 -5.79 -3.32 -10.19
N LEU A 31 -4.47 -3.42 -10.40
CA LEU A 31 -3.85 -2.98 -11.64
C LEU A 31 -4.28 -3.89 -12.80
N SER A 32 -4.16 -3.36 -14.02
CA SER A 32 -4.37 -4.17 -15.22
C SER A 32 -3.37 -5.34 -15.29
N VAL A 33 -3.72 -6.35 -16.08
CA VAL A 33 -2.84 -7.52 -16.29
C VAL A 33 -1.56 -7.08 -16.99
N GLU A 34 -1.67 -6.12 -17.91
CA GLU A 34 -0.59 -5.57 -18.71
C GLU A 34 0.39 -4.77 -17.85
N GLU A 35 -0.09 -3.88 -16.98
CA GLU A 35 0.76 -3.14 -16.03
C GLU A 35 1.45 -4.08 -15.05
N SER A 36 0.72 -5.09 -14.57
CA SER A 36 1.28 -6.09 -13.67
C SER A 36 2.37 -6.93 -14.37
N ALA A 37 2.15 -7.37 -15.62
CA ALA A 37 3.15 -8.08 -16.41
C ALA A 37 4.39 -7.23 -16.64
N LYS A 38 4.22 -5.99 -17.09
CA LYS A 38 5.34 -5.06 -17.30
C LYS A 38 6.19 -4.89 -16.04
N TYR A 39 5.56 -4.70 -14.88
CA TYR A 39 6.28 -4.58 -13.62
C TYR A 39 6.91 -5.91 -13.18
N PHE A 40 6.25 -7.05 -13.41
CA PHE A 40 6.80 -8.36 -13.10
C PHE A 40 8.13 -8.61 -13.82
N HIS A 41 8.15 -8.38 -15.14
CA HIS A 41 9.32 -8.65 -15.99
C HIS A 41 10.45 -7.63 -15.78
N SER A 42 10.18 -6.46 -15.19
CA SER A 42 11.25 -5.52 -14.79
C SER A 42 11.98 -5.92 -13.51
N ARG A 43 11.49 -6.92 -12.76
CA ARG A 43 12.12 -7.38 -11.52
C ARG A 43 13.31 -8.30 -11.82
N PRO A 44 14.31 -8.42 -10.91
CA PRO A 44 15.38 -9.41 -11.06
C PRO A 44 14.83 -10.83 -11.23
N VAL A 45 15.51 -11.66 -12.02
CA VAL A 45 15.09 -13.05 -12.32
C VAL A 45 14.76 -13.85 -11.05
N GLY A 46 15.61 -13.80 -10.02
CA GLY A 46 15.34 -14.49 -8.76
C GLY A 46 14.06 -14.03 -8.04
N SER A 47 13.68 -12.75 -8.19
CA SER A 47 12.41 -12.20 -7.67
C SER A 47 11.19 -12.67 -8.46
N GLN A 48 11.35 -12.89 -9.77
CA GLN A 48 10.31 -13.49 -10.63
C GLN A 48 10.11 -14.97 -10.24
N ILE A 49 11.19 -15.74 -10.13
CA ILE A 49 11.17 -17.15 -9.71
C ILE A 49 10.53 -17.28 -8.32
N GLY A 50 10.95 -16.46 -7.34
CA GLY A 50 10.40 -16.51 -5.98
C GLY A 50 8.88 -16.29 -5.92
N ALA A 51 8.33 -15.45 -6.80
CA ALA A 51 6.89 -15.26 -6.92
C ALA A 51 6.17 -16.50 -7.50
N CYS A 52 6.82 -17.27 -8.37
CA CYS A 52 6.31 -18.55 -8.89
C CYS A 52 6.44 -19.70 -7.87
N VAL A 53 7.44 -19.65 -6.99
CA VAL A 53 7.65 -20.67 -5.94
C VAL A 53 6.55 -20.59 -4.87
N SER A 54 6.26 -19.37 -4.39
CA SER A 54 5.44 -19.14 -3.21
C SER A 54 3.98 -18.85 -3.53
N HIS A 55 3.07 -19.73 -3.12
CA HIS A 55 1.66 -19.38 -2.93
C HIS A 55 1.54 -18.68 -1.58
N GLN A 56 1.71 -17.36 -1.60
CA GLN A 56 1.84 -16.54 -0.39
C GLN A 56 0.69 -16.81 0.60
N SER A 57 1.06 -16.97 1.88
CA SER A 57 0.15 -17.19 3.02
C SER A 57 -0.55 -18.56 3.10
N LEU A 58 -0.24 -19.52 2.22
CA LEU A 58 -0.70 -20.91 2.40
C LEU A 58 0.26 -21.71 3.30
N PRO A 59 -0.25 -22.63 4.15
CA PRO A 59 0.58 -23.49 4.98
C PRO A 59 1.38 -24.48 4.12
N ILE A 60 2.63 -24.72 4.49
CA ILE A 60 3.53 -25.69 3.85
C ILE A 60 4.22 -26.56 4.90
N PRO A 61 4.62 -27.81 4.57
CA PRO A 61 5.22 -28.73 5.54
C PRO A 61 6.55 -28.24 6.13
N SER A 62 7.38 -27.56 5.33
CA SER A 62 8.70 -27.10 5.77
C SER A 62 9.30 -26.09 4.80
N ARG A 63 10.39 -25.44 5.21
CA ARG A 63 11.21 -24.59 4.34
C ARG A 63 11.80 -25.35 3.15
N GLN A 64 12.11 -26.65 3.31
CA GLN A 64 12.75 -27.45 2.26
C GLN A 64 11.90 -27.51 0.98
N VAL A 65 10.57 -27.53 1.13
CA VAL A 65 9.63 -27.49 -0.01
C VAL A 65 9.84 -26.26 -0.89
N LEU A 66 10.14 -25.10 -0.30
CA LEU A 66 10.41 -23.88 -1.07
C LEU A 66 11.76 -23.96 -1.79
N ILE A 67 12.79 -24.52 -1.14
CA ILE A 67 14.13 -24.68 -1.70
C ILE A 67 14.10 -25.63 -2.91
N ASP A 68 13.46 -26.78 -2.76
CA ASP A 68 13.36 -27.78 -3.82
C ASP A 68 12.59 -27.23 -5.02
N LYS A 69 11.47 -26.53 -4.77
CA LYS A 69 10.66 -25.90 -5.82
C LYS A 69 11.37 -24.73 -6.49
N GLU A 70 12.15 -23.94 -5.76
CA GLU A 70 12.99 -22.89 -6.33
C GLU A 70 14.04 -23.46 -7.28
N LYS A 71 14.72 -24.55 -6.88
CA LYS A 71 15.69 -25.24 -7.74
C LYS A 71 15.02 -25.78 -9.01
N GLU A 72 13.90 -26.49 -8.86
CA GLU A 72 13.13 -27.02 -9.99
C GLU A 72 12.73 -25.91 -10.98
N LEU A 73 12.14 -24.81 -10.48
CA LEU A 73 11.69 -23.72 -11.33
C LEU A 73 12.85 -22.95 -11.95
N THR A 74 13.99 -22.82 -11.26
CA THR A 74 15.20 -22.21 -11.81
C THR A 74 15.71 -23.00 -13.01
N GLU A 75 15.85 -24.33 -12.87
CA GLU A 75 16.28 -25.22 -13.96
C GLU A 75 15.28 -25.23 -15.13
N ARG A 76 13.98 -25.24 -14.83
CA ARG A 76 12.91 -25.19 -15.82
C ARG A 76 12.90 -23.87 -16.59
N PHE A 77 13.00 -22.75 -15.90
CA PHE A 77 12.90 -21.42 -16.49
C PHE A 77 14.20 -20.94 -17.16
N ALA A 78 15.35 -21.55 -16.86
CA ALA A 78 16.60 -21.28 -17.58
C ALA A 78 16.52 -21.54 -19.09
N LYS A 79 15.51 -22.32 -19.54
CA LYS A 79 15.26 -22.63 -20.95
C LYS A 79 14.26 -21.68 -21.62
N LEU A 80 13.67 -20.77 -20.86
CA LEU A 80 12.68 -19.81 -21.37
C LEU A 80 13.35 -18.46 -21.59
N GLU A 81 12.91 -17.76 -22.63
CA GLU A 81 13.30 -16.36 -22.85
C GLU A 81 12.68 -15.44 -21.79
N GLU A 82 11.47 -15.78 -21.33
CA GLU A 82 10.72 -15.00 -20.36
C GLU A 82 10.02 -15.91 -19.33
N ILE A 83 10.08 -15.52 -18.05
CA ILE A 83 9.44 -16.25 -16.96
C ILE A 83 7.96 -15.85 -16.91
N PRO A 84 7.01 -16.81 -16.97
CA PRO A 84 5.60 -16.46 -16.92
C PRO A 84 5.22 -15.85 -15.57
N LYS A 85 4.52 -14.72 -15.58
CA LYS A 85 3.92 -14.12 -14.39
C LYS A 85 2.78 -15.02 -13.89
N PRO A 86 2.76 -15.41 -12.60
CA PRO A 86 1.62 -16.14 -12.03
C PRO A 86 0.31 -15.34 -12.08
N ASP A 87 -0.83 -16.01 -12.26
CA ASP A 87 -2.15 -15.37 -12.34
C ASP A 87 -2.56 -14.68 -11.03
N TYR A 88 -2.14 -15.24 -9.89
CA TYR A 88 -2.38 -14.69 -8.56
C TYR A 88 -1.41 -13.54 -8.21
N TRP A 89 -0.42 -13.25 -9.05
CA TRP A 89 0.51 -12.14 -8.85
C TRP A 89 0.08 -10.91 -9.65
N GLY A 90 0.07 -9.75 -8.99
CA GLY A 90 -0.25 -8.46 -9.60
C GLY A 90 -0.05 -7.30 -8.64
N GLY A 91 -0.42 -6.11 -9.09
CA GLY A 91 -0.38 -4.91 -8.26
C GLY A 91 -1.76 -4.40 -7.85
N TYR A 92 -1.75 -3.55 -6.84
CA TYR A 92 -2.91 -2.79 -6.39
C TYR A 92 -2.55 -1.30 -6.35
N LEU A 93 -3.53 -0.46 -6.68
CA LEU A 93 -3.42 0.99 -6.61
C LEU A 93 -4.36 1.50 -5.51
N VAL A 94 -3.80 2.26 -4.56
CA VAL A 94 -4.58 2.96 -3.53
C VAL A 94 -4.96 4.33 -4.08
N HIS A 95 -6.26 4.63 -4.09
CA HIS A 95 -6.85 5.92 -4.43
C HIS A 95 -7.05 6.73 -3.14
N PRO A 96 -6.16 7.69 -2.82
CA PRO A 96 -6.19 8.37 -1.53
C PRO A 96 -7.47 9.19 -1.37
N ARG A 97 -8.12 9.01 -0.23
CA ARG A 97 -9.24 9.85 0.25
C ARG A 97 -8.83 10.70 1.44
N ILE A 98 -7.88 10.20 2.25
CA ILE A 98 -7.29 10.89 3.37
C ILE A 98 -5.77 10.72 3.30
N ILE A 99 -5.03 11.81 3.53
CA ILE A 99 -3.58 11.79 3.71
C ILE A 99 -3.25 12.60 4.96
N GLU A 100 -2.56 12.00 5.92
CA GLU A 100 -2.10 12.69 7.13
C GLU A 100 -0.58 12.79 7.13
N PHE A 101 -0.08 14.01 7.31
CA PHE A 101 1.32 14.30 7.56
C PHE A 101 1.51 14.56 9.05
N TRP A 102 2.33 13.73 9.68
CA TRP A 102 2.70 13.85 11.07
C TRP A 102 4.18 14.19 11.18
N GLN A 103 4.50 15.19 12.00
CA GLN A 103 5.86 15.59 12.35
C GLN A 103 6.02 15.61 13.87
N GLY A 104 6.98 14.81 14.33
CA GLY A 104 7.34 14.70 15.73
C GLY A 104 7.99 15.99 16.24
N GLN A 105 7.69 16.28 17.50
CA GLN A 105 8.14 17.47 18.22
C GLN A 105 8.60 17.03 19.61
N SER A 106 9.69 17.61 20.12
CA SER A 106 10.30 17.23 21.41
C SER A 106 9.39 17.49 22.61
N ASN A 107 8.51 18.50 22.51
CA ASN A 107 7.55 18.90 23.54
C ASN A 107 6.23 18.09 23.50
N ARG A 108 6.14 17.04 22.67
CA ARG A 108 4.95 16.19 22.46
C ARG A 108 3.78 16.87 21.75
N LEU A 109 3.89 18.15 21.39
CA LEU A 109 2.89 18.87 20.61
C LEU A 109 3.14 18.63 19.11
N HIS A 110 2.93 17.39 18.68
CA HIS A 110 3.21 16.98 17.30
C HIS A 110 2.35 17.72 16.29
N ASP A 111 2.94 18.03 15.14
CA ASP A 111 2.20 18.60 14.04
C ASP A 111 1.46 17.48 13.30
N ARG A 112 0.15 17.67 13.12
CA ARG A 112 -0.69 16.79 12.32
C ARG A 112 -1.49 17.62 11.35
N ILE A 113 -1.17 17.50 10.06
CA ILE A 113 -1.91 18.14 8.97
C ILE A 113 -2.58 17.03 8.17
N GLN A 114 -3.91 17.02 8.16
CA GLN A 114 -4.70 16.01 7.46
C GLN A 114 -5.41 16.63 6.27
N PHE A 115 -5.17 16.04 5.10
CA PHE A 115 -5.88 16.29 3.87
C PHE A 115 -7.02 15.27 3.71
N ARG A 116 -8.17 15.74 3.22
CA ARG A 116 -9.31 14.90 2.82
C ARG A 116 -9.89 15.36 1.49
N ARG A 117 -10.46 14.44 0.71
CA ARG A 117 -11.28 14.80 -0.46
C ARG A 117 -12.55 15.53 0.00
N ALA A 118 -12.86 16.66 -0.62
CA ALA A 118 -14.08 17.41 -0.34
C ALA A 118 -15.33 16.52 -0.58
N GLY A 119 -16.30 16.56 0.33
CA GLY A 119 -17.51 15.72 0.27
C GLY A 119 -17.35 14.30 0.84
N TYR A 120 -16.15 13.90 1.28
CA TYR A 120 -15.97 12.67 2.06
C TYR A 120 -16.36 12.91 3.52
N GLU A 121 -17.22 12.05 4.08
CA GLU A 121 -17.94 12.22 5.36
C GLU A 121 -17.12 12.93 6.45
N GLN A 122 -17.73 13.99 7.00
CA GLN A 122 -17.23 14.64 8.20
C GLN A 122 -17.34 13.69 9.39
N LEU A 123 -16.37 13.74 10.30
CA LEU A 123 -16.48 13.02 11.56
C LEU A 123 -17.65 13.63 12.35
N GLU A 124 -18.79 12.96 12.38
CA GLU A 124 -19.87 13.29 13.32
C GLU A 124 -19.38 13.04 14.76
N GLY A 125 -19.71 13.96 15.67
CA GLY A 125 -19.43 13.80 17.10
C GLY A 125 -18.31 14.66 17.69
N GLN A 126 -17.86 15.72 17.01
CA GLN A 126 -16.93 16.67 17.64
C GLN A 126 -17.69 17.59 18.62
N SER A 127 -17.21 17.66 19.86
CA SER A 127 -17.75 18.52 20.91
C SER A 127 -17.38 20.01 20.76
N PHE A 128 -16.69 20.37 19.69
CA PHE A 128 -16.15 21.71 19.42
C PHE A 128 -16.52 22.15 18.01
N ASP A 129 -16.75 23.46 17.85
CA ASP A 129 -16.98 24.06 16.55
C ASP A 129 -15.70 24.00 15.70
N THR A 130 -15.73 23.21 14.62
CA THR A 130 -14.63 23.06 13.67
C THR A 130 -14.92 23.71 12.31
N SER A 131 -15.97 24.52 12.22
CA SER A 131 -16.35 25.22 10.99
C SER A 131 -15.21 26.05 10.40
N ASN A 132 -14.38 26.68 11.25
CA ASN A 132 -13.24 27.51 10.83
C ASN A 132 -11.88 26.77 10.81
N CYS A 133 -11.86 25.44 10.96
CA CYS A 133 -10.61 24.67 11.00
C CYS A 133 -10.17 24.12 9.64
N TRP A 134 -11.01 24.26 8.62
CA TRP A 134 -10.77 23.73 7.28
C TRP A 134 -10.23 24.80 6.35
N ASN A 135 -9.27 24.39 5.52
CA ASN A 135 -8.63 25.22 4.52
C ASN A 135 -8.76 24.53 3.16
N ASP A 136 -8.87 25.32 2.10
CA ASP A 136 -8.89 24.81 0.73
C ASP A 136 -7.49 24.33 0.31
N GLY A 137 -7.45 23.16 -0.31
CA GLY A 137 -6.29 22.63 -1.01
C GLY A 137 -6.50 22.61 -2.53
N GLU A 138 -5.53 22.06 -3.24
CA GLU A 138 -5.61 21.90 -4.71
C GLU A 138 -6.44 20.67 -5.09
N ASP A 139 -6.93 20.63 -6.33
CA ASP A 139 -7.60 19.46 -6.95
C ASP A 139 -8.74 18.84 -6.11
N GLY A 140 -9.52 19.66 -5.40
CA GLY A 140 -10.65 19.19 -4.59
C GLY A 140 -10.26 18.55 -3.25
N TRP A 141 -9.04 18.80 -2.78
CA TRP A 141 -8.64 18.51 -1.40
C TRP A 141 -8.99 19.67 -0.47
N ILE A 142 -9.31 19.34 0.78
CA ILE A 142 -9.35 20.27 1.91
C ILE A 142 -8.40 19.76 2.98
N TYR A 143 -7.90 20.63 3.84
CA TYR A 143 -7.05 20.21 4.94
C TYR A 143 -7.30 20.95 6.24
N SER A 144 -7.00 20.29 7.33
CA SER A 144 -7.08 20.83 8.68
C SER A 144 -5.91 20.35 9.53
N ARG A 145 -5.65 21.09 10.62
CA ARG A 145 -4.74 20.65 11.66
C ARG A 145 -5.48 19.78 12.66
N LEU A 146 -4.89 18.65 13.05
CA LEU A 146 -5.40 17.81 14.12
C LEU A 146 -4.59 18.04 15.40
N SER A 147 -5.24 17.86 16.55
CA SER A 147 -4.52 17.70 17.82
C SER A 147 -3.59 16.48 17.72
N PRO A 148 -2.36 16.54 18.28
CA PRO A 148 -1.46 15.38 18.38
C PRO A 148 -2.16 14.18 19.00
#